data_AF-A0A538R4F9-F1
#
_entry.id   AF-A0A538R4F9-F1
#
_cell.length_a   1.000
_cell.length_b   1.000
_cell.length_c   1.000
_cell.angle_alpha   90.00
_cell.angle_beta   90.00
_cell.angle_gamma   90.00
#
_symmetry.space_group_name_H-M   'P 1'
#
loop_
_entity.id
_entity.type
_entity.pdbx_description
1 polymer ?
#
loop_
_entity_poly.entity_id
_entity_poly.type
_entity_poly.pdbx_seq_one_letter_code
_entity_poly.pdbx_strand_id
1 'polypeptide(L)' 'TDADLPRVIQYKNTQGQAFQAPLGQLMQHVANHATHHRSEIATMVTMLSGSPPDTGINTWILTRTGQLG' A
#
# COMPACT_ATOMS: atom_id res chain seq x y z
N THR A 1 6.38 17.99 -3.15
CA THR A 1 5.63 18.38 -4.36
C THR A 1 5.81 17.31 -5.42
N ASP A 2 5.08 17.36 -6.52
CA ASP A 2 5.26 16.39 -7.62
C ASP A 2 6.68 16.43 -8.21
N ALA A 3 7.34 17.59 -8.14
CA ALA A 3 8.74 17.75 -8.55
C ALA A 3 9.72 16.90 -7.73
N ASP A 4 9.32 16.41 -6.54
CA ASP A 4 10.15 15.55 -5.70
C ASP A 4 10.06 14.07 -6.07
N LEU A 5 9.04 13.64 -6.81
CA LEU A 5 8.87 12.23 -7.21
C LEU A 5 10.07 11.62 -7.95
N PRO A 6 10.75 12.35 -8.88
CA PRO A 6 11.95 11.82 -9.53
C PRO A 6 13.22 11.90 -8.67
N ARG A 7 13.19 12.52 -7.48
CA ARG A 7 14.36 12.64 -6.60
C ARG A 7 14.87 11.25 -6.20
N VAL A 8 16.12 10.96 -6.49
CA VAL A 8 16.76 9.68 -6.15
C VAL A 8 17.02 9.61 -4.65
N ILE A 9 16.57 8.53 -4.03
CA ILE A 9 16.84 8.18 -2.63
C ILE A 9 17.86 7.04 -2.62
N GLN A 10 18.96 7.24 -1.89
CA GLN A 10 19.93 6.19 -1.60
C GLN A 10 19.62 5.61 -0.22
N TYR A 11 19.61 4.29 -0.11
CA TYR A 11 19.32 3.59 1.15
C TYR A 11 20.07 2.27 1.23
N LYS A 12 20.10 1.69 2.42
CA LYS A 12 20.54 0.30 2.63
C LYS A 12 19.35 -0.54 3.03
N ASN A 13 19.22 -1.73 2.47
CA ASN A 13 18.21 -2.68 2.93
C ASN A 13 18.61 -3.26 4.31
N THR A 14 17.76 -4.12 4.86
CA THR A 14 18.00 -4.80 6.15
C THR A 14 19.23 -5.72 6.14
N GLN A 15 19.72 -6.10 4.96
CA GLN A 15 20.95 -6.87 4.77
C GLN A 15 22.20 -5.97 4.59
N GLY A 16 22.05 -4.65 4.73
CA GLY A 16 23.13 -3.67 4.56
C GLY A 16 23.54 -3.39 3.11
N GLN A 17 22.87 -4.01 2.13
CA GLN A 17 23.13 -3.80 0.71
C GLN A 17 22.63 -2.42 0.27
N ALA A 18 23.45 -1.70 -0.50
CA ALA A 18 23.12 -0.36 -0.99
C ALA A 18 22.21 -0.42 -2.22
N PHE A 19 21.17 0.43 -2.21
CA PHE A 19 20.22 0.60 -3.31
C PHE A 19 19.95 2.07 -3.56
N GLN A 20 19.41 2.36 -4.74
CA GLN A 20 18.90 3.66 -5.09
C GLN A 20 17.63 3.54 -5.93
N ALA A 21 16.65 4.39 -5.67
CA ALA A 21 15.41 4.46 -6.46
C ALA A 21 14.78 5.86 -6.36
N PRO A 22 13.98 6.30 -7.36
CA PRO A 22 13.19 7.52 -7.27
C PRO A 22 12.19 7.45 -6.10
N LEU A 23 11.96 8.58 -5.43
CA LEU A 23 11.02 8.71 -4.31
C LEU A 23 9.63 8.17 -4.66
N GLY A 24 9.10 8.52 -5.84
CA GLY A 24 7.78 8.07 -6.28
C GLY A 24 7.66 6.55 -6.38
N GLN A 25 8.72 5.87 -6.84
CA GLN A 25 8.74 4.41 -6.91
C GLN A 25 8.74 3.78 -5.51
N LEU A 26 9.51 4.34 -4.57
CA LEU A 26 9.53 3.87 -3.19
C LEU A 26 8.19 4.08 -2.49
N MET A 27 7.52 5.21 -2.73
CA MET A 27 6.17 5.46 -2.21
C MET A 27 5.16 4.44 -2.76
N GLN A 28 5.22 4.14 -4.05
CA GLN A 28 4.38 3.09 -4.66
C GLN A 28 4.68 1.71 -4.07
N HIS A 29 5.96 1.38 -3.86
CA HIS A 29 6.37 0.13 -3.24
C HIS A 29 5.75 -0.04 -1.85
N VAL A 30 5.77 1.01 -1.00
CA VAL A 30 5.17 0.96 0.34
C VAL A 30 3.66 0.68 0.26
N ALA A 31 2.93 1.37 -0.61
CA ALA A 31 1.50 1.15 -0.79
C ALA A 31 1.18 -0.28 -1.29
N ASN A 32 2.01 -0.80 -2.20
CA ASN A 32 1.89 -2.16 -2.72
C ASN A 32 2.18 -3.20 -1.65
N HIS A 33 3.24 -3.01 -0.86
CA HIS A 33 3.61 -3.91 0.24
C HIS A 33 2.52 -3.99 1.31
N ALA A 34 1.94 -2.85 1.69
CA ALA A 34 0.80 -2.82 2.59
C ALA A 34 -0.42 -3.55 2.02
N THR A 35 -0.68 -3.43 0.72
CA THR A 35 -1.78 -4.13 0.04
C THR A 35 -1.56 -5.65 0.01
N HIS A 36 -0.33 -6.09 -0.25
CA HIS A 36 0.02 -7.51 -0.21
C HIS A 36 -0.28 -8.15 1.15
N HIS A 37 0.23 -7.58 2.24
CA HIS A 37 -0.04 -8.09 3.58
C HIS A 37 -1.52 -7.99 3.98
N ARG A 38 -2.23 -6.95 3.54
CA ARG A 38 -3.67 -6.84 3.75
C ARG A 38 -4.42 -8.00 3.10
N SER A 39 -4.02 -8.43 1.89
CA SER A 39 -4.61 -9.58 1.22
C SER A 39 -4.32 -10.91 1.93
N GLU A 40 -3.12 -11.08 2.50
CA GLU A 40 -2.80 -12.24 3.35
C GLU A 40 -3.71 -12.30 4.57
N ILE A 41 -3.89 -11.17 5.27
CA ILE A 41 -4.79 -11.07 6.44
C ILE A 41 -6.24 -11.31 6.03
N ALA A 42 -6.71 -10.71 4.94
CA ALA A 42 -8.07 -10.93 4.44
C ALA A 42 -8.32 -12.42 4.13
N THR A 43 -7.33 -13.11 3.58
CA THR A 43 -7.37 -14.56 3.34
C THR A 43 -7.48 -15.34 4.65
N MET A 44 -6.64 -15.02 5.64
CA MET A 44 -6.70 -15.64 6.97
C MET A 44 -8.05 -15.44 7.66
N VAL A 45 -8.59 -14.23 7.64
CA VAL A 45 -9.92 -13.92 8.20
C VAL A 45 -11.01 -14.69 7.45
N THR A 46 -10.93 -14.75 6.12
CA THR A 46 -11.90 -15.50 5.30
C THR A 46 -11.98 -16.97 5.71
N MET A 47 -10.84 -17.61 5.95
CA MET A 47 -10.78 -19.01 6.39
C MET A 47 -11.36 -19.24 7.78
N LEU A 48 -11.29 -18.24 8.67
CA LEU A 48 -11.70 -18.40 10.08
C LEU A 48 -13.12 -17.93 10.37
N SER A 49 -13.59 -16.89 9.70
CA SER A 49 -14.85 -16.21 10.03
C SER A 49 -15.64 -15.70 8.82
N GLY A 50 -15.30 -16.14 7.60
CA GLY A 50 -15.90 -15.64 6.38
C GLY A 50 -15.29 -14.33 5.89
N SER A 51 -15.69 -13.90 4.68
CA SER A 51 -15.05 -12.78 4.00
C SER A 51 -15.23 -11.47 4.77
N PRO A 52 -14.15 -10.73 5.06
CA PRO A 52 -14.28 -9.40 5.66
C PRO A 52 -14.91 -8.41 4.65
N PRO A 53 -15.51 -7.30 5.13
CA PRO A 53 -15.95 -6.19 4.28
C PRO A 53 -14.79 -5.61 3.47
N ASP A 54 -15.09 -4.96 2.35
CA ASP A 54 -14.07 -4.29 1.56
C ASP A 54 -13.37 -3.18 2.37
N THR A 55 -12.05 -3.17 2.28
CA THR A 55 -11.16 -2.20 2.94
C THR A 55 -10.34 -1.39 1.93
N GLY A 56 -10.68 -1.50 0.63
CA GLY A 56 -10.07 -0.76 -0.44
C GLY A 56 -10.29 0.75 -0.34
N ILE A 57 -9.34 1.52 -0.86
CA ILE A 57 -9.40 2.98 -0.83
C ILE A 57 -10.61 3.54 -1.58
N ASN A 58 -11.07 2.88 -2.65
CA ASN A 58 -12.26 3.31 -3.39
C ASN A 58 -13.51 3.27 -2.50
N THR A 59 -13.76 2.16 -1.81
CA THR A 59 -14.89 2.02 -0.89
C THR A 59 -14.80 3.03 0.24
N TRP A 60 -13.62 3.29 0.77
CA TRP A 60 -13.42 4.33 1.78
C TRP A 60 -13.74 5.74 1.26
N ILE A 61 -13.27 6.09 0.05
CA ILE A 61 -13.54 7.40 -0.57
C ILE A 61 -15.03 7.56 -0.78
N LEU A 62 -15.66 6.59 -1.46
CA LEU A 62 -17.07 6.62 -1.80
C LEU A 62 -17.96 6.70 -0.56
N THR A 63 -17.59 6.00 0.53
CA THR A 63 -18.31 6.10 1.81
C THR A 63 -18.17 7.49 2.41
N ARG A 64 -16.95 8.04 2.42
CA ARG A 64 -16.67 9.38 2.99
C ARG A 64 -17.33 10.50 2.20
N THR A 65 -17.44 10.36 0.89
CA THR A 65 -18.06 11.37 0.00
C THR A 65 -19.57 11.20 -0.12
N GLY A 66 -20.18 10.21 0.55
CA GLY A 66 -21.61 9.91 0.44
C GLY A 66 -22.03 9.40 -0.94
N GLN A 67 -21.08 8.86 -1.71
CA GLN A 67 -21.31 8.28 -3.04
C GLN A 67 -21.60 6.77 -2.98
N LEU A 68 -21.36 6.13 -1.84
CA LEU A 68 -21.88 4.82 -1.49
C LEU A 68 -23.23 5.01 -0.79
N GLY A 69 -24.32 4.63 -1.48
CA GLY A 69 -25.69 4.68 -0.98
C GLY A 69 -26.07 3.46 -0.16
#